data_AF-A0A7S2I2J6-F1
#
_entry.id   AF-A0A7S2I2J6-F1
#
_cell.length_a   1.000
_cell.length_b   1.000
_cell.length_c   1.000
_cell.angle_alpha   90.00
_cell.angle_beta   90.00
_cell.angle_gamma   90.00
#
_symmetry.space_group_name_H-M   'P 1'
#
loop_
_entity.id
_entity.type
_entity.pdbx_description
1 polymer ?
#
loop_
_entity_poly.entity_id
_entity_poly.type
_entity_poly.pdbx_seq_one_letter_code
_entity_poly.pdbx_strand_id
1 'polypeptide(L)'
;VTRSQGELQDEALRLSEHLLVDSSGTLRASLRHCATNMVMRYAFSARVPYPTERTGAVSTTHAELFTLASGIWSELTATSTFVSDLIGVPANSPLRERLRQLVTRRNRLLTSLVKDRRSQVRTSAQRDMLDVLLDANLPEDDILYTLVDLFVAGVNTVSSTLEWTLLLTAKHPLEQTRARVDALATGSGKESRYVRALTREVMRAKPPLLLPRQAVRDSSVGGYAVPQGCIVYANHW
;
A
#
# COMPACT_ATOMS: atom_id res chain seq x y z
N VAL A 1 1.52 -17.29 -7.24
CA VAL A 1 0.12 -16.94 -7.59
C VAL A 1 -0.90 -17.69 -6.72
N THR A 2 -0.77 -19.01 -6.54
CA THR A 2 -1.71 -19.80 -5.70
C THR A 2 -1.59 -19.46 -4.20
N ARG A 3 -0.35 -19.36 -3.67
CA ARG A 3 -0.10 -18.93 -2.28
C ARG A 3 -0.69 -17.56 -1.96
N SER A 4 -0.52 -16.59 -2.88
CA SER A 4 -1.05 -15.23 -2.71
C SER A 4 -2.58 -15.17 -2.71
N GLN A 5 -3.27 -16.05 -3.45
CA GLN A 5 -4.74 -16.11 -3.42
C GLN A 5 -5.27 -16.61 -2.08
N GLY A 6 -4.64 -17.63 -1.50
CA GLY A 6 -5.00 -18.14 -0.16
C GLY A 6 -4.78 -17.08 0.92
N GLU A 7 -3.62 -16.42 0.92
CA GLU A 7 -3.30 -15.35 1.88
C GLU A 7 -4.25 -14.15 1.75
N LEU A 8 -4.67 -13.77 0.54
CA LEU A 8 -5.65 -12.72 0.30
C LEU A 8 -7.04 -13.07 0.85
N GLN A 9 -7.52 -14.29 0.62
CA GLN A 9 -8.81 -14.75 1.13
C GLN A 9 -8.81 -14.80 2.66
N ASP A 10 -7.73 -15.34 3.22
CA ASP A 10 -7.50 -15.45 4.65
C ASP A 10 -7.52 -14.06 5.33
N GLU A 11 -6.82 -13.08 4.77
CA GLU A 11 -6.85 -11.70 5.29
C GLU A 11 -8.22 -11.03 5.11
N ALA A 12 -8.88 -11.24 3.96
CA ALA A 12 -10.22 -10.70 3.72
C ALA A 12 -11.27 -11.25 4.69
N LEU A 13 -11.17 -12.52 5.08
CA LEU A 13 -12.03 -13.13 6.10
C LEU A 13 -11.81 -12.49 7.47
N ARG A 14 -10.56 -12.31 7.90
CA ARG A 14 -10.25 -11.63 9.17
C ARG A 14 -10.74 -10.19 9.20
N LEU A 15 -10.58 -9.46 8.09
CA LEU A 15 -11.13 -8.12 7.96
C LEU A 15 -12.66 -8.16 8.13
N SER A 16 -13.35 -9.10 7.48
CA SER A 16 -14.80 -9.25 7.61
C SER A 16 -15.21 -9.55 9.06
N GLU A 17 -14.52 -10.47 9.74
CA GLU A 17 -14.78 -10.79 11.15
C GLU A 17 -14.55 -9.59 12.06
N HIS A 18 -13.46 -8.85 11.84
CA HIS A 18 -13.15 -7.63 12.57
C HIS A 18 -14.24 -6.56 12.39
N LEU A 19 -14.70 -6.33 11.15
CA LEU A 19 -15.76 -5.36 10.85
C LEU A 19 -17.14 -5.73 11.43
N LEU A 20 -17.39 -7.02 11.70
CA LEU A 20 -18.64 -7.46 12.36
C LEU A 20 -18.62 -7.18 13.87
N VAL A 21 -17.44 -7.14 14.48
CA VAL A 21 -17.27 -6.97 15.93
C VAL A 21 -17.00 -5.52 16.30
N ASP A 22 -16.17 -4.82 15.54
CA ASP A 22 -15.81 -3.42 15.81
C ASP A 22 -16.80 -2.46 15.15
N SER A 23 -17.74 -1.96 15.95
CA SER A 23 -18.70 -0.92 15.57
C SER A 23 -18.20 0.50 15.85
N SER A 24 -17.02 0.65 16.46
CA SER A 24 -16.47 1.92 16.96
C SER A 24 -15.33 2.47 16.09
N GLY A 25 -14.62 1.60 15.37
CA GLY A 25 -13.53 1.95 14.48
C GLY A 25 -13.99 2.60 13.17
N THR A 26 -13.05 3.27 12.49
CA THR A 26 -13.32 3.81 11.15
C THR A 26 -13.03 2.75 10.09
N LEU A 27 -13.96 2.56 9.14
CA LEU A 27 -13.78 1.64 8.01
C LEU A 27 -12.45 1.86 7.26
N ARG A 28 -12.04 3.12 7.11
CA ARG A 28 -10.74 3.51 6.54
C ARG A 28 -9.57 2.86 7.26
N ALA A 29 -9.55 2.89 8.59
CA ALA A 29 -8.45 2.31 9.37
C ALA A 29 -8.38 0.80 9.17
N SER A 30 -9.52 0.10 9.20
CA SER A 30 -9.57 -1.36 9.01
C SER A 30 -9.14 -1.78 7.61
N LEU A 31 -9.54 -1.04 6.56
CA LEU A 31 -9.11 -1.29 5.18
C LEU A 31 -7.62 -1.05 4.98
N ARG A 32 -7.08 0.04 5.56
CA ARG A 32 -5.65 0.32 5.54
C ARG A 32 -4.86 -0.77 6.27
N HIS A 33 -5.38 -1.26 7.41
CA HIS A 33 -4.79 -2.35 8.17
C HIS A 33 -4.70 -3.62 7.35
N CYS A 34 -5.79 -3.99 6.66
CA CYS A 34 -5.83 -5.11 5.72
C CYS A 34 -4.76 -4.99 4.63
N ALA A 35 -4.70 -3.85 3.93
CA ALA A 35 -3.71 -3.63 2.87
C ALA A 35 -2.27 -3.66 3.40
N THR A 36 -2.04 -3.11 4.60
CA THR A 36 -0.71 -3.15 5.25
C THR A 36 -0.32 -4.58 5.62
N ASN A 37 -1.24 -5.39 6.15
CA ASN A 37 -0.96 -6.80 6.42
C ASN A 37 -0.63 -7.58 5.15
N MET A 38 -1.31 -7.32 4.03
CA MET A 38 -0.96 -7.95 2.75
C MET A 38 0.46 -7.61 2.31
N VAL A 39 0.86 -6.34 2.44
CA VAL A 39 2.24 -5.92 2.16
C VAL A 39 3.23 -6.58 3.14
N MET A 40 2.93 -6.62 4.44
CA MET A 40 3.78 -7.25 5.45
C MET A 40 3.97 -8.75 5.22
N ARG A 41 2.89 -9.47 4.84
CA ARG A 41 2.97 -10.90 4.51
C ARG A 41 3.86 -11.13 3.30
N TYR A 42 3.72 -10.29 2.28
CA TYR A 42 4.54 -10.38 1.07
C TYR A 42 6.01 -9.99 1.30
N ALA A 43 6.25 -8.96 2.11
CA ALA A 43 7.59 -8.43 2.37
C ALA A 43 8.39 -9.28 3.35
N PHE A 44 7.75 -9.74 4.44
CA PHE A 44 8.42 -10.28 5.61
C PHE A 44 7.81 -11.59 6.14
N SER A 45 6.82 -12.18 5.44
CA SER A 45 6.01 -13.29 5.95
C SER A 45 5.40 -12.99 7.33
N ALA A 46 5.12 -11.72 7.62
CA ALA A 46 4.64 -11.25 8.92
C ALA A 46 3.27 -10.56 8.79
N ARG A 47 2.53 -10.48 9.90
CA ARG A 47 1.27 -9.72 9.99
C ARG A 47 1.11 -9.11 11.37
N VAL A 48 0.32 -8.05 11.44
CA VAL A 48 -0.15 -7.45 12.70
C VAL A 48 -1.62 -7.82 12.86
N PRO A 49 -2.02 -8.56 13.91
CA PRO A 49 -3.41 -8.91 14.17
C PRO A 49 -4.30 -7.68 14.31
N TYR A 50 -5.58 -7.84 13.95
CA TYR A 50 -6.59 -6.83 14.26
C TYR A 50 -6.82 -6.74 15.78
N PRO A 51 -7.25 -5.58 16.30
CA PRO A 51 -7.54 -5.42 17.74
C PRO A 51 -8.56 -6.41 18.30
N THR A 52 -9.46 -6.91 17.46
CA THR A 52 -10.50 -7.89 17.81
C THR A 52 -9.99 -9.33 17.82
N GLU A 53 -8.79 -9.60 17.29
CA GLU A 53 -8.22 -10.94 17.27
C GLU A 53 -7.60 -11.31 18.63
N ARG A 54 -8.00 -12.46 19.17
CA ARG A 54 -7.38 -13.05 20.36
C ARG A 54 -6.09 -13.79 19.96
N THR A 55 -5.04 -13.07 19.60
CA THR A 55 -3.75 -13.67 19.19
C THR A 55 -2.57 -13.14 20.00
N GLY A 56 -1.54 -13.99 20.15
CA GLY A 56 -0.34 -13.74 20.96
C GLY A 56 0.60 -12.67 20.39
N ALA A 57 1.71 -12.44 21.10
CA ALA A 57 2.64 -11.35 20.89
C ALA A 57 3.14 -11.26 19.43
N VAL A 58 2.95 -10.09 18.82
CA VAL A 58 3.59 -9.72 17.55
C VAL A 58 5.02 -9.29 17.83
N SER A 59 5.94 -9.56 16.91
CA SER A 59 7.26 -8.91 16.92
C SER A 59 7.07 -7.39 17.00
N THR A 60 7.61 -6.79 18.07
CA THR A 60 7.54 -5.35 18.33
C THR A 60 8.05 -4.53 17.14
N THR A 61 9.10 -5.02 16.47
CA THR A 61 9.68 -4.43 15.25
C THR A 61 8.66 -4.32 14.11
N HIS A 62 7.88 -5.36 13.85
CA HIS A 62 6.90 -5.38 12.76
C HIS A 62 5.70 -4.47 13.08
N ALA A 63 5.23 -4.47 14.32
CA ALA A 63 4.16 -3.57 14.77
C ALA A 63 4.60 -2.09 14.72
N GLU A 64 5.86 -1.81 15.06
CA GLU A 64 6.42 -0.47 14.97
C GLU A 64 6.58 -0.03 13.51
N LEU A 65 7.10 -0.88 12.63
CA LEU A 65 7.20 -0.61 11.20
C LEU A 65 5.82 -0.31 10.59
N PHE A 66 4.80 -1.10 10.94
CA PHE A 66 3.42 -0.89 10.55
C PHE A 66 2.92 0.51 10.95
N THR A 67 3.21 0.92 12.19
CA THR A 67 2.80 2.23 12.72
C THR A 67 3.54 3.36 12.01
N LEU A 68 4.84 3.21 11.76
CA LEU A 68 5.66 4.21 11.07
C LEU A 68 5.21 4.41 9.61
N ALA A 69 4.87 3.33 8.91
CA ALA A 69 4.35 3.44 7.54
C ALA A 69 3.08 4.28 7.48
N SER A 70 2.19 4.12 8.47
CA SER A 70 0.99 4.96 8.60
C SER A 70 1.30 6.40 9.01
N GLY A 71 2.23 6.61 9.94
CA GLY A 71 2.65 7.95 10.37
C GLY A 71 3.29 8.77 9.24
N ILE A 72 4.23 8.18 8.49
CA ILE A 72 4.89 8.85 7.35
C ILE A 72 3.84 9.27 6.32
N TRP A 73 2.92 8.38 5.99
CA TRP A 73 1.87 8.70 5.04
C TRP A 73 0.96 9.83 5.53
N SER A 74 0.58 9.79 6.81
CA SER A 74 -0.24 10.85 7.40
C SER A 74 0.45 12.21 7.28
N GLU A 75 1.76 12.29 7.52
CA GLU A 75 2.51 13.55 7.36
C GLU A 75 2.58 13.98 5.88
N LEU A 76 2.82 13.04 4.95
CA LEU A 76 2.90 13.32 3.51
C LEU A 76 1.55 13.78 2.90
N THR A 77 0.43 13.44 3.54
CA THR A 77 -0.92 13.78 3.06
C THR A 77 -1.69 14.71 3.97
N ALA A 78 -1.11 15.11 5.10
CA ALA A 78 -1.67 16.14 6.00
C ALA A 78 -1.66 17.51 5.34
N THR A 79 -0.79 17.73 4.34
CA THR A 79 -0.83 18.93 3.52
C THR A 79 -2.09 18.87 2.66
N SER A 80 -3.10 19.65 3.07
CA SER A 80 -4.05 20.20 2.13
C SER A 80 -3.27 20.74 0.93
N THR A 81 -3.71 20.39 -0.27
CA THR A 81 -3.12 20.74 -1.55
C THR A 81 -2.72 22.23 -1.55
N PHE A 82 -1.43 22.51 -1.36
CA PHE A 82 -0.89 23.86 -1.34
C PHE A 82 0.34 23.94 -2.24
N VAL A 83 0.67 25.19 -2.58
CA VAL A 83 1.78 25.60 -3.45
C VAL A 83 3.08 24.82 -3.19
N SER A 84 3.34 24.34 -1.96
CA SER A 84 4.49 23.50 -1.60
C SER A 84 4.62 22.19 -2.40
N ASP A 85 3.53 21.64 -2.91
CA ASP A 85 3.57 20.46 -3.80
C ASP A 85 4.08 20.84 -5.21
N LEU A 86 3.99 22.13 -5.55
CA LEU A 86 4.42 22.72 -6.82
C LEU A 86 5.81 23.39 -6.72
N ILE A 87 6.12 24.04 -5.59
CA ILE A 87 7.36 24.83 -5.37
C ILE A 87 8.35 24.16 -4.41
N GLY A 88 7.97 23.03 -3.81
CA GLY A 88 8.75 22.31 -2.80
C GLY A 88 8.50 22.80 -1.37
N VAL A 89 8.69 21.90 -0.41
CA VAL A 89 8.61 22.22 1.02
C VAL A 89 9.89 22.98 1.44
N PRO A 90 9.85 24.10 2.17
CA PRO A 90 11.06 24.79 2.63
C PRO A 90 11.94 23.90 3.51
N ALA A 91 13.28 24.06 3.44
CA ALA A 91 14.25 23.21 4.15
C ALA A 91 14.03 23.16 5.67
N ASN A 92 13.59 24.28 6.27
CA ASN A 92 13.42 24.46 7.71
C ASN A 92 11.99 24.16 8.20
N SER A 93 11.15 23.53 7.39
CA SER A 93 9.77 23.28 7.80
C SER A 93 9.70 22.22 8.93
N PRO A 94 8.80 22.38 9.91
CA PRO A 94 8.54 21.34 10.91
C PRO A 94 8.17 20.00 10.30
N LEU A 95 7.46 20.02 9.16
CA LEU A 95 7.13 18.83 8.37
C LEU A 95 8.38 18.08 7.90
N ARG A 96 9.38 18.78 7.34
CA ARG A 96 10.64 18.13 6.91
C ARG A 96 11.39 17.52 8.09
N GLU A 97 11.43 18.19 9.24
CA GLU A 97 12.04 17.66 10.45
C GLU A 97 11.32 16.39 10.91
N ARG A 98 9.98 16.43 11.00
CA ARG A 98 9.16 15.30 11.41
C ARG A 98 9.32 14.10 10.47
N LEU A 99 9.27 14.33 9.16
CA LEU A 99 9.51 13.30 8.14
C LEU A 99 10.91 12.71 8.26
N ARG A 100 11.95 13.55 8.47
CA ARG A 100 13.32 13.07 8.69
C ARG A 100 13.43 12.14 9.90
N GLN A 101 12.77 12.47 11.01
CA GLN A 101 12.74 11.62 12.21
C GLN A 101 12.05 10.27 11.94
N LEU A 102 10.87 10.28 11.30
CA LEU A 102 10.14 9.07 10.97
C LEU A 102 10.89 8.17 9.99
N VAL A 103 11.47 8.75 8.95
CA VAL A 103 12.31 8.05 7.94
C VAL A 103 13.54 7.44 8.58
N THR A 104 14.23 8.18 9.45
CA THR A 104 15.41 7.67 10.18
C THR A 104 15.04 6.46 11.03
N ARG A 105 13.92 6.54 11.76
CA ARG A 105 13.43 5.45 12.60
C ARG A 105 13.04 4.23 11.77
N ARG A 106 12.29 4.42 10.68
CA ARG A 106 11.94 3.36 9.72
C ARG A 106 13.18 2.67 9.16
N ASN A 107 14.18 3.43 8.71
CA ASN A 107 15.40 2.87 8.14
C ASN A 107 16.14 2.01 9.16
N ARG A 108 16.24 2.45 10.42
CA ARG A 108 16.84 1.64 11.50
C ARG A 108 16.14 0.29 11.68
N LEU A 109 14.80 0.27 11.68
CA LEU A 109 14.04 -0.98 11.81
C LEU A 109 14.25 -1.91 10.61
N LEU A 110 14.18 -1.36 9.39
CA LEU A 110 14.40 -2.16 8.18
C LEU A 110 15.83 -2.72 8.13
N THR A 111 16.84 -1.93 8.47
CA THR A 111 18.23 -2.41 8.59
C THR A 111 18.35 -3.51 9.64
N SER A 112 17.66 -3.41 10.78
CA SER A 112 17.63 -4.48 11.78
C SER A 112 17.02 -5.75 11.19
N LEU A 113 15.86 -5.66 10.54
CA LEU A 113 15.19 -6.82 9.92
C LEU A 113 16.07 -7.48 8.85
N VAL A 114 16.77 -6.69 8.04
CA VAL A 114 17.72 -7.20 7.03
C VAL A 114 18.88 -7.94 7.70
N LYS A 115 19.47 -7.39 8.77
CA LYS A 115 20.56 -8.03 9.52
C LYS A 115 20.10 -9.31 10.21
N ASP A 116 18.95 -9.28 10.84
CA ASP A 116 18.33 -10.44 11.49
C ASP A 116 18.04 -11.54 10.47
N ARG A 117 17.56 -11.18 9.26
CA ARG A 117 17.31 -12.16 8.21
C ARG A 117 18.60 -12.77 7.65
N ARG A 118 19.68 -11.98 7.54
CA ARG A 118 20.99 -12.48 7.08
C ARG A 118 21.64 -13.47 8.06
N SER A 119 21.37 -13.33 9.36
CA SER A 119 21.96 -14.21 10.39
C SER A 119 21.20 -15.53 10.58
N GLN A 120 19.97 -15.63 10.06
CA GLN A 120 19.15 -16.83 10.17
C GLN A 120 19.48 -17.87 9.10
N VAL A 121 19.41 -19.15 9.45
CA VAL A 121 19.44 -20.25 8.48
C VAL A 121 18.11 -20.27 7.74
N ARG A 122 18.14 -19.91 6.45
CA ARG A 122 16.93 -19.75 5.63
C ARG A 122 16.44 -21.11 5.16
N THR A 123 15.29 -21.56 5.66
CA THR A 123 14.64 -22.80 5.22
C THR A 123 13.75 -22.52 4.00
N SER A 124 13.64 -23.49 3.08
CA SER A 124 12.94 -23.29 1.80
C SER A 124 11.41 -23.18 1.90
N ALA A 125 10.83 -23.39 3.07
CA ALA A 125 9.38 -23.57 3.22
C ALA A 125 8.57 -22.27 3.08
N GLN A 126 9.17 -21.10 3.35
CA GLN A 126 8.42 -19.83 3.31
C GLN A 126 9.31 -18.66 2.90
N ARG A 127 9.62 -18.55 1.60
CA ARG A 127 10.30 -17.38 1.04
C ARG A 127 9.37 -16.17 0.93
N ASP A 128 9.87 -14.99 1.28
CA ASP A 128 9.23 -13.67 1.06
C ASP A 128 10.04 -12.77 0.11
N MET A 129 9.59 -11.53 -0.10
CA MET A 129 10.32 -10.57 -0.95
C MET A 129 11.69 -10.22 -0.38
N LEU A 130 11.82 -10.02 0.94
CA LEU A 130 13.12 -9.76 1.55
C LEU A 130 14.10 -10.90 1.23
N ASP A 131 13.62 -12.14 1.23
CA ASP A 131 14.44 -13.27 0.84
C ASP A 131 14.93 -13.20 -0.61
N VAL A 132 14.03 -12.85 -1.53
CA VAL A 132 14.38 -12.71 -2.96
C VAL A 132 15.40 -11.59 -3.17
N LEU A 133 15.24 -10.45 -2.48
CA LEU A 133 16.16 -9.32 -2.57
C LEU A 133 17.55 -9.64 -2.02
N LEU A 134 17.62 -10.40 -0.93
CA LEU A 134 18.89 -10.89 -0.38
C LEU A 134 19.59 -11.87 -1.31
N ASP A 135 18.85 -12.78 -1.94
CA ASP A 135 19.40 -13.75 -2.90
C ASP A 135 19.90 -13.06 -4.19
N ALA A 136 19.31 -11.92 -4.56
CA ALA A 136 19.73 -11.11 -5.70
C ALA A 136 21.04 -10.33 -5.47
N ASN A 137 21.61 -10.37 -4.27
CA ASN A 137 22.86 -9.71 -3.88
C ASN A 137 22.90 -8.21 -4.23
N LEU A 138 21.78 -7.52 -4.03
CA LEU A 138 21.66 -6.08 -4.24
C LEU A 138 22.38 -5.27 -3.14
N PRO A 139 22.81 -4.02 -3.42
CA PRO A 139 23.24 -3.08 -2.39
C PRO A 139 22.19 -2.96 -1.29
N GLU A 140 22.64 -2.83 -0.03
CA GLU A 140 21.71 -2.77 1.12
C GLU A 140 20.71 -1.61 0.98
N ASP A 141 21.15 -0.45 0.50
CA ASP A 141 20.27 0.69 0.27
C ASP A 141 19.16 0.36 -0.73
N ASP A 142 19.47 -0.36 -1.82
CA ASP A 142 18.48 -0.76 -2.82
C ASP A 142 17.44 -1.74 -2.25
N ILE A 143 17.88 -2.65 -1.37
CA ILE A 143 16.97 -3.55 -0.63
C ILE A 143 16.02 -2.71 0.25
N LEU A 144 16.56 -1.77 1.02
CA LEU A 144 15.78 -0.93 1.92
C LEU A 144 14.78 -0.06 1.15
N TYR A 145 15.19 0.60 0.06
CA TYR A 145 14.32 1.43 -0.76
C TYR A 145 13.24 0.61 -1.47
N THR A 146 13.58 -0.58 -1.98
CA THR A 146 12.58 -1.47 -2.60
C THR A 146 11.51 -1.89 -1.60
N LEU A 147 11.89 -2.20 -0.35
CA LEU A 147 10.93 -2.51 0.70
C LEU A 147 10.04 -1.30 1.01
N VAL A 148 10.62 -0.10 1.11
CA VAL A 148 9.86 1.14 1.33
C VAL A 148 8.85 1.38 0.22
N ASP A 149 9.26 1.26 -1.03
CA ASP A 149 8.40 1.48 -2.21
C ASP A 149 7.20 0.53 -2.20
N LEU A 150 7.39 -0.71 -1.77
CA LEU A 150 6.31 -1.68 -1.62
C LEU A 150 5.25 -1.22 -0.61
N PHE A 151 5.64 -0.64 0.53
CA PHE A 151 4.68 -0.08 1.50
C PHE A 151 3.95 1.14 0.95
N VAL A 152 4.68 2.07 0.33
CA VAL A 152 4.10 3.31 -0.19
C VAL A 152 3.11 3.00 -1.32
N ALA A 153 3.52 2.17 -2.28
CA ALA A 153 2.67 1.81 -3.42
C ALA A 153 1.53 0.88 -3.03
N GLY A 154 1.79 -0.15 -2.23
CA GLY A 154 0.86 -1.26 -1.98
C GLY A 154 -0.24 -0.95 -0.97
N VAL A 155 0.03 -0.15 0.05
CA VAL A 155 -0.97 0.09 1.12
C VAL A 155 -1.99 1.11 0.66
N ASN A 156 -1.51 2.27 0.24
CA ASN A 156 -2.34 3.45 0.06
C ASN A 156 -3.23 3.39 -1.18
N THR A 157 -2.67 2.97 -2.31
CA THR A 157 -3.42 2.88 -3.57
C THR A 157 -4.57 1.87 -3.44
N VAL A 158 -4.30 0.72 -2.80
CA VAL A 158 -5.29 -0.34 -2.59
C VAL A 158 -6.34 0.07 -1.56
N SER A 159 -5.94 0.58 -0.39
CA SER A 159 -6.92 0.97 0.65
C SER A 159 -7.84 2.08 0.16
N SER A 160 -7.31 3.11 -0.52
CA SER A 160 -8.12 4.18 -1.09
C SER A 160 -9.06 3.69 -2.20
N THR A 161 -8.64 2.75 -3.04
CA THR A 161 -9.52 2.15 -4.07
C THR A 161 -10.66 1.36 -3.42
N LEU A 162 -10.38 0.61 -2.34
CA LEU A 162 -11.40 -0.11 -1.58
C LEU A 162 -12.38 0.85 -0.89
N GLU A 163 -11.88 1.93 -0.28
CA GLU A 163 -12.72 2.98 0.32
C GLU A 163 -13.69 3.58 -0.72
N TRP A 164 -13.20 3.96 -1.90
CA TRP A 164 -14.05 4.47 -2.97
C TRP A 164 -15.04 3.43 -3.49
N THR A 165 -14.62 2.17 -3.58
CA THR A 165 -15.51 1.06 -3.97
C THR A 165 -16.68 0.94 -3.01
N LEU A 166 -16.42 0.90 -1.70
CA LEU A 166 -17.47 0.77 -0.69
C LEU A 166 -18.37 2.01 -0.63
N LEU A 167 -17.80 3.21 -0.74
CA LEU A 167 -18.58 4.45 -0.76
C LEU A 167 -19.50 4.53 -2.00
N LEU A 168 -18.97 4.24 -3.20
CA LEU A 168 -19.73 4.32 -4.44
C LEU A 168 -20.82 3.25 -4.48
N THR A 169 -20.51 2.02 -4.06
CA THR A 169 -21.53 0.95 -3.99
C THR A 169 -22.61 1.24 -2.96
N ALA A 170 -22.28 1.83 -1.81
CA ALA A 170 -23.29 2.28 -0.83
C ALA A 170 -24.23 3.35 -1.40
N LYS A 171 -23.74 4.23 -2.29
CA LYS A 171 -24.55 5.21 -3.01
C LYS A 171 -25.37 4.59 -4.15
N HIS A 172 -24.98 3.42 -4.64
CA HIS A 172 -25.60 2.72 -5.78
C HIS A 172 -25.99 1.27 -5.39
N PRO A 173 -27.02 1.07 -4.55
CA PRO A 173 -27.33 -0.23 -3.93
C PRO A 173 -27.73 -1.33 -4.93
N LEU A 174 -28.30 -0.96 -6.09
CA LEU A 174 -28.58 -1.92 -7.17
C LEU A 174 -27.29 -2.53 -7.72
N GLU A 175 -26.24 -1.72 -7.89
CA GLU A 175 -24.95 -2.19 -8.39
C GLU A 175 -24.20 -3.00 -7.33
N GLN A 176 -24.33 -2.62 -6.06
CA GLN A 176 -23.85 -3.44 -4.94
C GLN A 176 -24.50 -4.83 -4.91
N THR A 177 -25.82 -4.88 -5.13
CA THR A 177 -26.57 -6.15 -5.15
C THR A 177 -26.15 -7.02 -6.33
N ARG A 178 -26.01 -6.44 -7.52
CA ARG A 178 -25.52 -7.15 -8.71
C ARG A 178 -24.11 -7.71 -8.50
N ALA A 179 -23.21 -6.92 -7.93
CA ALA A 179 -21.85 -7.36 -7.61
C ALA A 179 -21.85 -8.53 -6.61
N ARG A 180 -22.71 -8.47 -5.59
CA ARG A 180 -22.86 -9.57 -4.63
C ARG A 180 -23.35 -10.86 -5.29
N VAL A 181 -24.39 -10.77 -6.13
CA VAL A 181 -24.96 -11.94 -6.83
C VAL A 181 -23.91 -12.56 -7.76
N ASP A 182 -23.22 -11.74 -8.55
CA ASP A 182 -22.18 -12.21 -9.48
C ASP A 182 -21.00 -12.86 -8.74
N ALA A 183 -20.56 -12.27 -7.62
CA ALA A 183 -19.49 -12.82 -6.80
C ALA A 183 -19.86 -14.18 -6.19
N LEU A 184 -21.09 -14.32 -5.66
CA LEU A 184 -21.59 -15.57 -5.09
C LEU A 184 -21.72 -16.68 -6.16
N ALA A 185 -22.22 -16.33 -7.35
CA ALA A 185 -22.35 -17.27 -8.46
C ALA A 185 -20.98 -17.72 -9.01
N THR A 186 -19.99 -16.82 -9.03
CA THR A 186 -18.62 -17.13 -9.49
C THR A 186 -17.89 -18.03 -8.49
N GLY A 187 -18.08 -17.79 -7.18
CA GLY A 187 -17.42 -18.50 -6.10
C GLY A 187 -16.06 -17.88 -5.70
N SER A 188 -15.65 -18.16 -4.46
CA SER A 188 -14.45 -17.57 -3.86
C SER A 188 -13.16 -17.87 -4.64
N GLY A 189 -12.30 -16.86 -4.78
CA GLY A 189 -10.98 -17.00 -5.43
C GLY A 189 -10.99 -16.95 -6.95
N LYS A 190 -12.16 -16.83 -7.57
CA LYS A 190 -12.31 -16.62 -9.00
C LYS A 190 -12.62 -15.16 -9.32
N GLU A 191 -12.10 -14.68 -10.43
CA GLU A 191 -12.37 -13.33 -10.90
C GLU A 191 -13.82 -13.23 -11.41
N SER A 192 -14.67 -12.52 -10.66
CA SER A 192 -16.05 -12.20 -11.06
C SER A 192 -16.03 -11.12 -12.15
N ARG A 193 -16.77 -11.34 -13.24
CA ARG A 193 -16.81 -10.40 -14.37
C ARG A 193 -17.40 -9.06 -13.97
N TYR A 194 -18.46 -9.07 -13.17
CA TYR A 194 -19.13 -7.86 -12.72
C TYR A 194 -18.28 -7.09 -11.71
N VAL A 195 -17.71 -7.78 -10.71
CA VAL A 195 -16.81 -7.14 -9.73
C VAL A 195 -15.62 -6.52 -10.45
N ARG A 196 -15.03 -7.18 -11.45
CA ARG A 196 -13.96 -6.59 -12.25
C ARG A 196 -14.41 -5.33 -12.99
N ALA A 197 -15.59 -5.34 -13.61
CA ALA A 197 -16.14 -4.17 -14.29
C ALA A 197 -16.37 -3.02 -13.31
N LEU A 198 -16.93 -3.31 -12.13
CA LEU A 198 -17.13 -2.36 -11.05
C LEU A 198 -15.80 -1.77 -10.57
N THR A 199 -14.77 -2.58 -10.31
CA THR A 199 -13.44 -2.09 -9.90
C THR A 199 -12.85 -1.15 -10.96
N ARG A 200 -12.99 -1.48 -12.26
CA ARG A 200 -12.54 -0.60 -13.34
C ARG A 200 -13.30 0.72 -13.36
N GLU A 201 -14.62 0.69 -13.15
CA GLU A 201 -15.43 1.91 -13.11
C GLU A 201 -15.09 2.80 -11.89
N VAL A 202 -14.83 2.18 -10.74
CA VAL A 202 -14.34 2.90 -9.55
C VAL A 202 -13.00 3.58 -9.85
N MET A 203 -12.04 2.86 -10.43
CA MET A 203 -10.74 3.44 -10.79
C MET A 203 -10.84 4.50 -11.89
N ARG A 204 -11.81 4.39 -12.82
CA ARG A 204 -12.08 5.44 -13.81
C ARG A 204 -12.64 6.70 -13.16
N ALA A 205 -13.57 6.56 -12.21
CA ALA A 205 -14.20 7.68 -11.52
C ALA A 205 -13.31 8.32 -10.44
N LYS A 206 -12.45 7.51 -9.81
CA LYS A 206 -11.56 7.86 -8.69
C LYS A 206 -10.18 7.26 -8.93
N PRO A 207 -9.42 7.81 -9.89
CA PRO A 207 -8.16 7.22 -10.26
C PRO A 207 -7.08 7.40 -9.18
N PRO A 208 -6.19 6.40 -9.00
CA PRO A 208 -5.02 6.54 -8.15
C PRO A 208 -4.06 7.62 -8.66
N LEU A 209 -3.29 8.22 -7.74
CA LEU A 209 -2.32 9.27 -8.05
C LEU A 209 -1.26 8.82 -9.08
N LEU A 210 -1.00 9.66 -10.08
CA LEU A 210 0.15 9.50 -10.98
C LEU A 210 1.33 10.32 -10.51
N LEU A 211 2.53 9.74 -10.66
CA LEU A 211 3.79 10.44 -10.38
C LEU A 211 4.23 11.29 -11.57
N PRO A 212 4.78 12.49 -11.34
CA PRO A 212 5.36 13.31 -12.39
C PRO A 212 6.53 12.59 -13.08
N ARG A 213 6.73 12.88 -14.36
CA ARG A 213 7.86 12.37 -15.14
C ARG A 213 8.81 13.50 -15.48
N GLN A 214 10.12 13.27 -15.38
CA GLN A 214 11.12 14.21 -15.85
C GLN A 214 11.65 13.76 -17.21
N ALA A 215 11.69 14.67 -18.18
CA ALA A 215 12.29 14.42 -19.49
C ALA A 215 13.81 14.22 -19.32
N VAL A 216 14.31 13.04 -19.67
CA VAL A 216 15.75 12.71 -19.56
C VAL A 216 16.58 13.21 -20.73
N ARG A 217 15.93 13.64 -21.82
CA ARG A 217 16.51 14.21 -23.04
C ARG A 217 15.47 15.07 -23.74
N ASP A 218 15.92 15.92 -24.67
CA ASP A 218 15.04 16.66 -25.56
C ASP A 218 14.15 15.70 -26.35
N SER A 219 12.85 16.01 -26.40
CA SER A 219 11.82 15.18 -27.03
C SER A 219 10.68 16.05 -27.58
N SER A 220 9.62 15.42 -28.05
CA SER A 220 8.38 16.11 -28.42
C SER A 220 7.14 15.30 -28.09
N VAL A 221 6.02 15.98 -27.86
CA VAL A 221 4.69 15.37 -27.69
C VAL A 221 3.71 16.15 -28.56
N GLY A 222 3.06 15.47 -29.51
CA GLY A 222 2.09 16.12 -30.42
C GLY A 222 2.68 17.26 -31.25
N GLY A 223 3.98 17.20 -31.57
CA GLY A 223 4.70 18.26 -32.31
C GLY A 223 5.25 19.39 -31.43
N TYR A 224 4.95 19.43 -30.13
CA TYR A 224 5.51 20.41 -29.20
C TYR A 224 6.81 19.90 -28.59
N ALA A 225 7.84 20.74 -28.57
CA ALA A 225 9.12 20.41 -27.96
C ALA A 225 9.01 20.26 -26.43
N VAL A 226 9.63 19.21 -25.90
CA VAL A 226 9.76 18.94 -24.46
C VAL A 226 11.26 18.86 -24.15
N PRO A 227 11.88 19.93 -23.64
CA PRO A 227 13.30 19.95 -23.35
C PRO A 227 13.68 19.00 -22.22
N GLN A 228 14.94 18.57 -22.21
CA GLN A 228 15.55 17.85 -21.09
C GLN A 228 15.32 18.61 -19.78
N GLY A 229 15.00 17.88 -18.71
CA GLY A 229 14.73 18.43 -17.39
C GLY A 229 13.29 18.90 -17.17
N CYS A 230 12.47 19.00 -18.22
CA CYS A 230 11.06 19.36 -18.10
C CYS A 230 10.28 18.32 -17.26
N ILE A 231 9.47 18.81 -16.30
CA ILE A 231 8.56 17.97 -15.50
C ILE A 231 7.20 17.91 -16.19
N VAL A 232 6.74 16.71 -16.51
CA VAL A 232 5.50 16.42 -17.20
C VAL A 232 4.51 15.79 -16.22
N TYR A 233 3.33 16.41 -16.11
CA TYR A 233 2.19 15.91 -15.35
C TYR A 233 1.14 15.36 -16.31
N ALA A 234 0.78 14.08 -16.16
CA ALA A 234 -0.33 13.49 -16.89
C ALA A 234 -1.61 13.65 -16.09
N ASN A 235 -2.55 14.45 -16.60
CA ASN A 235 -3.89 14.51 -16.02
C ASN A 235 -4.72 13.33 -16.53
N HIS A 236 -5.20 12.52 -15.60
CA HIS A 236 -6.02 11.35 -15.84
C HIS A 236 -7.42 11.47 -15.18
N TRP A 237 -7.72 12.65 -14.63
CA TRP A 237 -9.04 13.08 -14.19
C TRP A 237 -9.74 13.85 -15.32
#